data_AF-A0A529NQY4-F1
#
_entry.id   AF-A0A529NQY4-F1
#
_cell.length_a   1.000
_cell.length_b   1.000
_cell.length_c   1.000
_cell.angle_alpha   90.00
_cell.angle_beta   90.00
_cell.angle_gamma   90.00
#
_symmetry.space_group_name_H-M   'P 1'
#
loop_
_entity.id
_entity.type
_entity.pdbx_description
1 polymer ?
#
loop_
_entity_poly.entity_id
_entity_poly.type
_entity_poly.pdbx_seq_one_letter_code
_entity_poly.pdbx_strand_id
1 'polypeptide(L)'
;VKVWDKREFRNFDDGVELGTRNIKVALKRLRRWVREGAEEEFDLPGTIHATAEHGYLDVKTRPERRNAVKLLMFFDVGGSMDDHIRSLEELFSAARAEFRQLEYFYFHNCPYERVWKDNRRRLAETIPTFDLIHKYGPDYKVIVVGDASMSPYEIAHPGGSVEHWNPEAGGVWLGRLLQQWPNAIWLNPESQK
;
A
#
# COMPACT_ATOMS: atom_id res chain seq x y z
N VAL A 1 -36.73 29.07 -5.30
CA VAL A 1 -36.02 29.81 -6.37
C VAL A 1 -34.84 28.95 -6.82
N LYS A 2 -34.80 28.60 -8.13
CA LYS A 2 -33.69 28.01 -8.92
C LYS A 2 -33.10 26.68 -8.40
N VAL A 3 -33.46 25.50 -8.92
CA VAL A 3 -33.24 24.91 -10.28
C VAL A 3 -31.75 24.81 -10.64
N TRP A 4 -31.38 23.63 -11.16
CA TRP A 4 -30.13 23.19 -11.83
C TRP A 4 -29.18 22.35 -10.93
N ASP A 5 -28.74 21.15 -11.30
CA ASP A 5 -28.93 20.38 -12.54
C ASP A 5 -28.53 18.91 -12.32
N LYS A 6 -29.08 18.04 -13.16
CA LYS A 6 -28.78 16.60 -13.25
C LYS A 6 -27.28 16.32 -13.32
N ARG A 7 -26.80 15.50 -12.39
CA ARG A 7 -25.75 14.52 -12.67
C ARG A 7 -26.37 13.16 -12.42
N GLU A 8 -26.48 12.36 -13.49
CA GLU A 8 -26.81 10.94 -13.39
C GLU A 8 -25.66 10.27 -12.62
N PHE A 9 -25.85 10.14 -11.31
CA PHE A 9 -25.05 9.25 -10.50
C PHE A 9 -25.52 7.84 -10.83
N ARG A 10 -24.74 7.16 -11.66
CA ARG A 10 -24.79 5.72 -11.84
C ARG A 10 -24.73 5.10 -10.45
N ASN A 11 -25.80 4.41 -10.04
CA ASN A 11 -25.88 3.73 -8.74
C ASN A 11 -24.62 2.90 -8.51
N PHE A 12 -23.92 3.17 -7.42
CA PHE A 12 -22.94 2.24 -6.89
C PHE A 12 -23.71 1.14 -6.17
N ASP A 13 -23.39 -0.08 -6.54
CA ASP A 13 -24.06 -1.30 -6.14
C ASP A 13 -23.79 -1.56 -4.66
N ASP A 14 -24.82 -1.46 -3.81
CA ASP A 14 -24.77 -1.59 -2.35
C ASP A 14 -24.60 -3.06 -1.87
N GLY A 15 -24.15 -3.96 -2.76
CA GLY A 15 -24.10 -5.40 -2.54
C GLY A 15 -22.71 -6.03 -2.69
N VAL A 16 -21.64 -5.25 -2.67
CA VAL A 16 -20.30 -5.80 -2.93
C VAL A 16 -19.47 -5.82 -1.65
N GLU A 17 -19.60 -6.93 -0.91
CA GLU A 17 -18.46 -7.46 -0.15
C GLU A 17 -17.22 -7.37 -1.06
N LEU A 18 -16.11 -6.83 -0.54
CA LEU A 18 -14.86 -6.64 -1.28
C LEU A 18 -14.40 -7.95 -1.93
N GLY A 19 -14.91 -8.26 -3.13
CA GLY A 19 -14.49 -9.43 -3.87
C GLY A 19 -13.07 -9.23 -4.37
N THR A 20 -12.23 -10.26 -4.25
CA THR A 20 -10.83 -10.30 -4.73
C THR A 20 -10.64 -9.67 -6.11
N ARG A 21 -11.62 -9.79 -7.02
CA ARG A 21 -11.58 -9.19 -8.36
C ARG A 21 -11.60 -7.66 -8.33
N ASN A 22 -12.43 -7.05 -7.50
CA ASN A 22 -12.54 -5.59 -7.42
C ASN A 22 -11.31 -4.97 -6.78
N ILE A 23 -10.77 -5.62 -5.73
CA ILE A 23 -9.48 -5.23 -5.14
C ILE A 23 -8.38 -5.26 -6.21
N LYS A 24 -8.27 -6.36 -6.97
CA LYS A 24 -7.29 -6.45 -8.07
C LYS A 24 -7.47 -5.35 -9.10
N VAL A 25 -8.70 -5.03 -9.50
CA VAL A 25 -8.97 -3.94 -10.46
C VAL A 25 -8.56 -2.57 -9.89
N ALA A 26 -8.85 -2.31 -8.62
CA ALA A 26 -8.46 -1.07 -7.95
C ALA A 26 -6.93 -0.95 -7.87
N LEU A 27 -6.23 -1.99 -7.41
CA LEU A 27 -4.77 -2.02 -7.34
C LEU A 27 -4.11 -1.88 -8.72
N LYS A 28 -4.71 -2.47 -9.78
CA LYS A 28 -4.24 -2.28 -11.16
C LYS A 28 -4.23 -0.83 -11.62
N ARG A 29 -5.12 0.01 -11.10
CA ARG A 29 -5.19 1.45 -11.43
C ARG A 29 -4.10 2.25 -10.74
N LEU A 30 -3.53 1.74 -9.65
CA LEU A 30 -2.41 2.36 -8.95
C LEU A 30 -1.06 2.08 -9.63
N ARG A 31 -1.02 1.23 -10.66
CA ARG A 31 0.23 0.90 -11.38
C ARG A 31 0.77 2.09 -12.11
N ARG A 32 2.07 2.34 -11.95
CA ARG A 32 2.82 3.33 -12.72
C ARG A 32 3.87 2.60 -13.56
N TRP A 33 3.64 2.58 -14.87
CA TRP A 33 4.54 1.91 -15.80
C TRP A 33 5.74 2.78 -16.11
N VAL A 34 6.92 2.26 -15.86
CA VAL A 34 8.19 2.86 -16.27
C VAL A 34 8.95 1.81 -17.08
N ARG A 35 9.72 2.26 -18.08
CA ARG A 35 10.63 1.40 -18.86
C ARG A 35 12.02 1.56 -18.27
N GLU A 36 12.48 0.54 -17.56
CA GLU A 36 13.79 0.51 -16.90
C GLU A 36 14.38 -0.90 -17.03
N GLY A 37 15.70 -1.00 -17.21
CA GLY A 37 16.42 -2.26 -17.31
C GLY A 37 16.96 -2.56 -18.71
N ALA A 38 17.26 -3.83 -18.97
CA ALA A 38 17.83 -4.29 -20.24
C ALA A 38 16.84 -4.19 -21.41
N GLU A 39 17.35 -3.97 -22.61
CA GLU A 39 16.56 -3.84 -23.84
C GLU A 39 16.11 -5.20 -24.39
N GLU A 40 15.17 -5.84 -23.69
CA GLU A 40 14.65 -7.16 -24.04
C GLU A 40 13.31 -7.11 -24.80
N GLU A 41 12.59 -5.99 -24.77
CA GLU A 41 11.31 -5.83 -25.48
C GLU A 41 11.56 -5.38 -26.93
N PHE A 42 10.96 -6.06 -27.90
CA PHE A 42 11.01 -5.63 -29.29
C PHE A 42 10.29 -4.30 -29.50
N ASP A 43 11.02 -3.27 -29.96
CA ASP A 43 10.45 -1.96 -30.26
C ASP A 43 10.01 -1.90 -31.72
N LEU A 44 8.76 -2.30 -31.97
CA LEU A 44 8.19 -2.27 -33.32
C LEU A 44 8.20 -0.85 -33.93
N PRO A 45 7.70 0.21 -33.27
CA PRO A 45 7.81 1.58 -33.78
C PRO A 45 9.25 2.02 -34.08
N GLY A 46 10.19 1.77 -33.16
CA GLY A 46 11.59 2.13 -33.35
C GLY A 46 12.22 1.38 -34.52
N THR A 47 11.89 0.10 -34.66
CA THR A 47 12.33 -0.75 -35.78
C THR A 47 11.79 -0.25 -37.11
N ILE A 48 10.50 0.12 -37.18
CA ILE A 48 9.89 0.66 -38.41
C ILE A 48 10.60 1.94 -38.84
N HIS A 49 10.87 2.86 -37.91
CA HIS A 49 11.51 4.12 -38.22
C HIS A 49 12.96 3.92 -38.70
N ALA A 50 13.76 3.15 -37.95
CA ALA A 50 15.15 2.89 -38.31
C ALA A 50 15.26 2.14 -39.64
N THR A 51 14.34 1.20 -39.89
CA THR A 51 14.26 0.48 -41.18
C THR A 51 13.94 1.42 -42.33
N ALA A 52 13.02 2.38 -42.13
CA ALA A 52 12.65 3.35 -43.14
C ALA A 52 13.77 4.36 -43.45
N GLU A 53 14.58 4.74 -42.44
CA GLU A 53 15.71 5.65 -42.62
C GLU A 53 16.92 4.98 -43.29
N HIS A 54 17.24 3.74 -42.90
CA HIS A 54 18.45 3.06 -43.36
C HIS A 54 18.25 2.23 -44.64
N GLY A 55 17.01 1.90 -44.99
CA GLY A 55 16.69 1.13 -46.20
C GLY A 55 16.93 -0.38 -46.08
N TYR A 56 17.25 -0.89 -44.89
CA TYR A 56 17.33 -2.31 -44.55
C TYR A 56 16.71 -2.56 -43.16
N LEU A 57 16.28 -3.79 -42.88
CA LEU A 57 15.65 -4.14 -41.61
C LEU A 57 16.60 -3.87 -40.44
N ASP A 58 16.28 -2.86 -39.62
CA ASP A 58 17.06 -2.45 -38.45
C ASP A 58 16.23 -2.64 -37.19
N VAL A 59 16.37 -3.84 -36.59
CA VAL A 59 15.63 -4.25 -35.40
C VAL A 59 16.12 -3.48 -34.17
N LYS A 60 15.21 -2.74 -33.54
CA LYS A 60 15.44 -2.05 -32.27
C LYS A 60 14.75 -2.79 -31.14
N THR A 61 15.43 -2.86 -30.00
CA THR A 61 14.86 -3.30 -28.73
C THR A 61 14.80 -2.13 -27.76
N ARG A 62 14.01 -2.29 -26.71
CA ARG A 62 13.85 -1.30 -25.64
C ARG A 62 13.57 -1.99 -24.31
N PRO A 63 13.69 -1.29 -23.18
CA PRO A 63 13.37 -1.90 -21.89
C PRO A 63 11.87 -2.19 -21.74
N GLU A 64 11.55 -3.33 -21.12
CA GLU A 64 10.18 -3.72 -20.80
C GLU A 64 9.48 -2.69 -19.89
N ARG A 65 8.18 -2.49 -20.10
CA ARG A 65 7.36 -1.74 -19.15
C ARG A 65 7.15 -2.55 -17.86
N ARG A 66 7.59 -2.00 -16.73
CA ARG A 66 7.41 -2.58 -15.40
C ARG A 66 6.71 -1.61 -14.45
N ASN A 67 5.97 -2.14 -13.49
CA ASN A 67 5.36 -1.32 -12.45
C ASN A 67 6.46 -0.84 -11.50
N ALA A 68 6.70 0.47 -11.46
CA ALA A 68 7.74 1.09 -10.63
C ALA A 68 7.24 1.49 -9.23
N VAL A 69 5.99 1.19 -8.90
CA VAL A 69 5.43 1.52 -7.58
C VAL A 69 6.04 0.59 -6.53
N LYS A 70 6.63 1.22 -5.51
CA LYS A 70 7.12 0.60 -4.28
C LYS A 70 6.06 0.71 -3.21
N LEU A 71 5.67 -0.40 -2.60
CA LEU A 71 4.57 -0.47 -1.65
C LEU A 71 5.06 -1.00 -0.30
N LEU A 72 4.72 -0.28 0.77
CA LEU A 72 4.76 -0.79 2.14
C LEU A 72 3.33 -1.03 2.62
N MET A 73 3.09 -2.21 3.18
CA MET A 73 1.82 -2.55 3.81
C MET A 73 2.03 -2.78 5.30
N PHE A 74 1.18 -2.17 6.13
CA PHE A 74 1.15 -2.38 7.57
C PHE A 74 -0.18 -3.01 7.94
N PHE A 75 -0.15 -4.11 8.67
CA PHE A 75 -1.32 -4.85 9.08
C PHE A 75 -1.44 -4.84 10.59
N ASP A 76 -2.58 -4.35 11.08
CA ASP A 76 -2.91 -4.42 12.49
C ASP A 76 -3.27 -5.86 12.87
N VAL A 77 -2.76 -6.28 14.01
CA VAL A 77 -2.96 -7.60 14.59
C VAL A 77 -3.46 -7.40 16.00
N GLY A 78 -4.77 -7.32 16.14
CA GLY A 78 -5.51 -7.23 17.40
C GLY A 78 -6.78 -8.06 17.31
N GLY A 79 -7.39 -8.40 18.46
CA GLY A 79 -8.55 -9.31 18.50
C GLY A 79 -9.78 -8.81 17.72
N SER A 80 -9.91 -7.50 17.49
CA SER A 80 -10.95 -6.90 16.65
C SER A 80 -10.75 -7.16 15.15
N MET A 81 -9.53 -7.53 14.72
CA MET A 81 -9.20 -7.82 13.32
C MET A 81 -9.46 -9.28 12.94
N ASP A 82 -9.78 -10.16 13.90
CA ASP A 82 -9.95 -11.60 13.66
C ASP A 82 -11.07 -11.90 12.64
N ASP A 83 -12.17 -11.14 12.70
CA ASP A 83 -13.30 -11.27 11.77
C ASP A 83 -12.95 -10.81 10.34
N HIS A 84 -11.83 -10.10 10.16
CA HIS A 84 -11.40 -9.51 8.88
C HIS A 84 -10.20 -10.22 8.25
N ILE A 85 -9.66 -11.28 8.88
CA ILE A 85 -8.46 -12.01 8.42
C ILE A 85 -8.59 -12.43 6.95
N ARG A 86 -9.74 -12.99 6.55
CA ARG A 86 -9.94 -13.45 5.17
C ARG A 86 -9.84 -12.31 4.16
N SER A 87 -10.46 -11.17 4.42
CA SER A 87 -10.40 -10.00 3.54
C SER A 87 -8.99 -9.41 3.46
N LEU A 88 -8.23 -9.45 4.57
CA LEU A 88 -6.82 -9.07 4.59
C LEU A 88 -5.95 -9.99 3.73
N GLU A 89 -6.16 -11.31 3.82
CA GLU A 89 -5.44 -12.29 3.01
C GLU A 89 -5.72 -12.10 1.50
N GLU A 90 -6.97 -11.83 1.13
CA GLU A 90 -7.37 -11.54 -0.24
C GLU A 90 -6.72 -10.24 -0.75
N LEU A 91 -6.71 -9.18 0.06
CA LEU A 91 -6.02 -7.92 -0.24
C LEU A 91 -4.51 -8.14 -0.42
N PHE A 92 -3.88 -8.85 0.50
CA PHE A 92 -2.46 -9.15 0.46
C PHE A 92 -2.08 -9.95 -0.79
N SER A 93 -2.85 -11.00 -1.10
CA SER A 93 -2.67 -11.81 -2.30
C SER A 93 -2.82 -10.99 -3.58
N ALA A 94 -3.83 -10.11 -3.65
CA ALA A 94 -4.02 -9.20 -4.76
C ALA A 94 -2.86 -8.20 -4.92
N ALA A 95 -2.39 -7.62 -3.82
CA ALA A 95 -1.28 -6.67 -3.83
C ALA A 95 0.04 -7.33 -4.25
N ARG A 96 0.36 -8.51 -3.72
CA ARG A 96 1.56 -9.25 -4.08
C ARG A 96 1.60 -9.66 -5.55
N ALA A 97 0.44 -9.90 -6.16
CA ALA A 97 0.34 -10.21 -7.58
C ALA A 97 0.56 -8.98 -8.49
N GLU A 98 0.22 -7.77 -8.04
CA GLU A 98 0.28 -6.55 -8.85
C GLU A 98 1.55 -5.71 -8.64
N PHE A 99 2.18 -5.81 -7.46
CA PHE A 99 3.36 -5.03 -7.09
C PHE A 99 4.57 -5.93 -6.87
N ARG A 100 5.63 -5.71 -7.65
CA ARG A 100 6.90 -6.44 -7.52
C ARG A 100 7.69 -6.00 -6.29
N GLN A 101 7.70 -4.70 -6.01
CA GLN A 101 8.36 -4.12 -4.85
C GLN A 101 7.33 -3.91 -3.75
N LEU A 102 7.01 -4.98 -3.03
CA LEU A 102 6.06 -4.98 -1.92
C LEU A 102 6.74 -5.53 -0.67
N GLU A 103 6.72 -4.73 0.39
CA GLU A 103 7.11 -5.14 1.73
C GLU A 103 5.91 -4.99 2.66
N TYR A 104 5.76 -5.93 3.59
CA TYR A 104 4.68 -5.90 4.57
C TYR A 104 5.21 -6.00 6.00
N PHE A 105 4.48 -5.47 6.97
CA PHE A 105 4.80 -5.53 8.39
C PHE A 105 3.53 -5.62 9.21
N TYR A 106 3.62 -6.23 10.38
CA TYR A 106 2.55 -6.29 11.36
C TYR A 106 2.83 -5.33 12.52
N PHE A 107 1.78 -4.77 13.09
CA PHE A 107 1.80 -3.95 14.30
C PHE A 107 0.55 -4.23 15.14
N HIS A 108 0.44 -3.65 16.34
CA HIS A 108 -0.74 -3.78 17.20
C HIS A 108 -1.25 -2.38 17.55
N ASN A 109 -2.49 -2.07 17.17
CA ASN A 109 -3.22 -0.80 17.31
C ASN A 109 -2.58 0.41 16.60
N CYS A 110 -1.31 0.72 16.87
CA CYS A 110 -0.59 1.82 16.23
C CYS A 110 0.86 1.40 15.89
N PRO A 111 1.39 1.82 14.73
CA PRO A 111 2.78 1.58 14.36
C PRO A 111 3.70 2.51 15.17
N TYR A 112 3.91 2.17 16.45
CA TYR A 112 4.79 2.89 17.37
C TYR A 112 6.27 2.60 17.08
N GLU A 113 7.00 2.08 18.06
CA GLU A 113 8.46 1.92 18.05
C GLU A 113 8.92 0.66 17.31
N ARG A 114 8.03 -0.32 17.15
CA ARG A 114 8.35 -1.65 16.66
C ARG A 114 7.22 -2.23 15.82
N VAL A 115 7.64 -2.94 14.79
CA VAL A 115 6.79 -3.75 13.90
C VAL A 115 7.45 -5.12 13.75
N TRP A 116 6.76 -6.10 13.18
CA TRP A 116 7.33 -7.44 12.97
C TRP A 116 6.90 -8.06 11.64
N LYS A 117 7.57 -9.15 11.26
CA LYS A 117 7.26 -9.93 10.04
C LYS A 117 6.47 -11.21 10.33
N ASP A 118 6.63 -11.77 11.53
CA ASP A 118 5.99 -13.02 11.93
C ASP A 118 5.23 -12.84 13.25
N ASN A 119 3.89 -12.97 13.21
CA ASN A 119 3.02 -12.86 14.38
C ASN A 119 3.35 -13.88 15.46
N ARG A 120 3.82 -15.08 15.10
CA ARG A 120 4.20 -16.13 16.07
C ARG A 120 5.45 -15.74 16.85
N ARG A 121 6.30 -14.89 16.27
CA ARG A 121 7.57 -14.43 16.86
C ARG A 121 7.54 -12.97 17.26
N ARG A 122 6.35 -12.37 17.42
CA ARG A 122 6.18 -10.93 17.68
C ARG A 122 6.98 -10.39 18.87
N LEU A 123 7.27 -11.22 19.89
CA LEU A 123 8.06 -10.81 21.05
C LEU A 123 9.58 -11.00 20.87
N ALA A 124 9.99 -11.88 19.95
CA ALA A 124 11.38 -12.26 19.76
C ALA A 124 12.05 -11.57 18.55
N GLU A 125 11.28 -11.31 17.49
CA GLU A 125 11.78 -10.77 16.23
C GLU A 125 11.01 -9.47 15.87
N THR A 126 11.33 -8.41 16.62
CA THR A 126 10.81 -7.07 16.33
C THR A 126 11.82 -6.25 15.53
N ILE A 127 11.29 -5.38 14.67
CA ILE A 127 12.04 -4.44 13.85
C ILE A 127 11.69 -3.03 14.33
N PRO A 128 12.67 -2.21 14.73
CA PRO A 128 12.42 -0.82 15.08
C PRO A 128 11.78 -0.05 13.91
N THR A 129 10.72 0.72 14.18
CA THR A 129 10.04 1.52 13.14
C THR A 129 10.97 2.56 12.53
N PHE A 130 11.93 3.08 13.30
CA PHE A 130 12.99 3.95 12.77
C PHE A 130 13.83 3.26 11.68
N ASP A 131 14.12 1.97 11.80
CA ASP A 131 14.88 1.26 10.78
C ASP A 131 14.10 1.21 9.46
N LEU A 132 12.77 1.10 9.52
CA LEU A 132 11.93 1.19 8.33
C LEU A 132 11.96 2.59 7.72
N ILE A 133 11.84 3.64 8.54
CA ILE A 133 11.89 5.03 8.08
C ILE A 133 13.23 5.32 7.39
N HIS A 134 14.35 4.81 7.93
CA HIS A 134 15.67 4.99 7.32
C HIS A 134 15.89 4.12 6.08
N LYS A 135 15.34 2.90 6.05
CA LYS A 135 15.54 1.93 4.96
C LYS A 135 14.69 2.24 3.74
N TYR A 136 13.44 2.64 3.93
CA TYR A 136 12.48 2.83 2.85
C TYR A 136 12.28 4.32 2.58
N GLY A 137 12.71 4.76 1.39
CA GLY A 137 12.65 6.14 0.95
C GLY A 137 11.21 6.70 0.81
N PRO A 138 11.09 8.02 0.60
CA PRO A 138 9.79 8.71 0.53
C PRO A 138 9.00 8.41 -0.74
N ASP A 139 9.60 7.71 -1.70
CA ASP A 139 8.97 7.26 -2.94
C ASP A 139 8.05 6.04 -2.74
N TYR A 140 8.15 5.37 -1.59
CA TYR A 140 7.24 4.31 -1.21
C TYR A 140 5.82 4.85 -0.96
N LYS A 141 4.83 4.06 -1.40
CA LYS A 141 3.43 4.25 -1.06
C LYS A 141 3.11 3.37 0.14
N VAL A 142 2.30 3.88 1.07
CA VAL A 142 1.98 3.17 2.31
C VAL A 142 0.49 2.86 2.36
N ILE A 143 0.16 1.62 2.71
CA ILE A 143 -1.20 1.21 3.05
C ILE A 143 -1.14 0.65 4.48
N VAL A 144 -1.80 1.32 5.41
CA VAL A 144 -2.06 0.79 6.75
C VAL A 144 -3.43 0.15 6.73
N VAL A 145 -3.57 -1.05 7.28
CA VAL A 145 -4.84 -1.77 7.34
C VAL A 145 -5.09 -2.15 8.78
N GLY A 146 -6.18 -1.64 9.35
CA GLY A 146 -6.53 -1.82 10.76
C GLY A 146 -7.88 -1.16 11.06
N ASP A 147 -8.52 -1.57 12.14
CA ASP A 147 -9.85 -1.09 12.56
C ASP A 147 -9.86 0.39 13.01
N ALA A 148 -8.68 0.98 13.20
CA ALA A 148 -8.50 2.34 13.72
C ALA A 148 -9.16 2.58 15.09
N SER A 149 -9.40 1.52 15.87
CA SER A 149 -10.10 1.57 17.16
C SER A 149 -9.18 1.93 18.34
N MET A 150 -8.09 2.63 18.06
CA MET A 150 -7.12 3.11 19.06
C MET A 150 -7.81 3.97 20.12
N SER A 151 -7.44 3.78 21.39
CA SER A 151 -7.84 4.69 22.46
C SER A 151 -7.34 6.12 22.20
N PRO A 152 -8.10 7.18 22.53
CA PRO A 152 -7.58 8.55 22.45
C PRO A 152 -6.28 8.76 23.25
N TYR A 153 -6.08 8.01 24.33
CA TYR A 153 -4.85 8.08 25.13
C TYR A 153 -3.64 7.49 24.41
N GLU A 154 -3.83 6.41 23.65
CA GLU A 154 -2.80 5.78 22.81
C GLU A 154 -2.21 6.78 21.80
N ILE A 155 -3.08 7.60 21.21
CA ILE A 155 -2.69 8.60 20.21
C ILE A 155 -2.08 9.84 20.86
N ALA A 156 -2.64 10.32 21.97
CA ALA A 156 -2.34 11.64 22.51
C ALA A 156 -1.25 11.69 23.60
N HIS A 157 -0.98 10.59 24.30
CA HIS A 157 -0.12 10.60 25.49
C HIS A 157 1.04 9.60 25.43
N PRO A 158 2.25 9.97 25.93
CA PRO A 158 3.26 9.00 26.34
C PRO A 158 2.70 8.02 27.38
N GLY A 159 3.11 6.76 27.29
CA GLY A 159 2.62 5.68 28.15
C GLY A 159 1.21 5.19 27.80
N GLY A 160 0.61 5.69 26.72
CA GLY A 160 -0.73 5.32 26.28
C GLY A 160 -0.84 3.93 25.64
N SER A 161 0.28 3.31 25.24
CA SER A 161 0.30 1.98 24.61
C SER A 161 -0.28 0.90 25.54
N VAL A 162 -1.08 0.01 24.95
CA VAL A 162 -1.75 -1.09 25.66
C VAL A 162 -0.78 -2.23 25.99
N GLU A 163 0.30 -2.38 25.22
CA GLU A 163 1.24 -3.50 25.38
C GLU A 163 2.40 -3.19 26.31
N HIS A 164 2.83 -1.93 26.39
CA HIS A 164 4.02 -1.49 27.12
C HIS A 164 4.04 0.01 27.34
N TRP A 165 4.96 0.48 28.18
CA TRP A 165 5.22 1.92 28.31
C TRP A 165 5.95 2.47 27.08
N ASN A 166 5.28 3.30 26.29
CA ASN A 166 5.87 4.03 25.16
C ASN A 166 6.32 5.45 25.60
N PRO A 167 7.58 5.86 25.34
CA PRO A 167 8.08 7.19 25.69
C PRO A 167 7.45 8.31 24.85
N GLU A 168 6.91 7.99 23.68
CA GLU A 168 6.31 8.96 22.75
C GLU A 168 4.92 8.52 22.31
N ALA A 169 3.99 9.47 22.22
CA ALA A 169 2.60 9.22 21.87
C ALA A 169 2.42 8.69 20.43
N GLY A 170 1.37 7.91 20.17
CA GLY A 170 1.10 7.32 18.85
C GLY A 170 0.97 8.35 17.73
N GLY A 171 0.35 9.50 18.02
CA GLY A 171 0.23 10.60 17.06
C GLY A 171 1.58 11.14 16.58
N VAL A 172 2.63 11.09 17.42
CA VAL A 172 4.00 11.48 17.03
C VAL A 172 4.55 10.51 15.99
N TRP A 173 4.35 9.20 16.20
CA TRP A 173 4.75 8.17 15.26
C TRP A 173 4.00 8.25 13.95
N LEU A 174 2.68 8.38 13.99
CA LEU A 174 1.87 8.59 12.77
C LEU A 174 2.32 9.83 12.01
N GLY A 175 2.62 10.93 12.71
CA GLY A 175 3.17 12.14 12.11
C GLY A 175 4.50 11.89 11.39
N ARG A 176 5.42 11.13 11.99
CA ARG A 176 6.69 10.74 11.34
C ARG A 176 6.48 9.87 10.12
N LEU A 177 5.56 8.90 10.17
CA LEU A 177 5.26 8.04 9.02
C LEU A 177 4.69 8.85 7.86
N LEU A 178 3.82 9.83 8.13
CA LEU A 178 3.26 10.71 7.10
C LEU A 178 4.28 11.70 6.54
N GLN A 179 5.24 12.15 7.36
CA GLN A 179 6.35 12.97 6.88
C GLN A 179 7.28 12.17 5.95
N GLN A 180 7.60 10.93 6.31
CA GLN A 180 8.43 10.06 5.48
C GLN A 180 7.68 9.60 4.22
N TRP A 181 6.43 9.17 4.36
CA TRP A 181 5.61 8.65 3.28
C TRP A 181 4.33 9.48 3.13
N PRO A 182 4.39 10.61 2.40
CA PRO A 182 3.25 11.52 2.24
C PRO A 182 2.08 10.91 1.47
N ASN A 183 2.30 9.79 0.78
CA ASN A 183 1.27 9.03 0.08
C ASN A 183 0.93 7.77 0.88
N ALA A 184 0.30 7.98 2.02
CA ALA A 184 -0.18 6.92 2.89
C ALA A 184 -1.71 6.94 2.94
N ILE A 185 -2.32 5.75 3.04
CA ILE A 185 -3.75 5.59 3.32
C ILE A 185 -3.95 4.65 4.49
N TRP A 186 -5.05 4.84 5.22
CA TRP A 186 -5.54 3.90 6.21
C TRP A 186 -6.82 3.22 5.69
N LEU A 187 -6.78 1.91 5.53
CA LEU A 187 -7.92 1.09 5.13
C LEU A 187 -8.51 0.44 6.37
N ASN A 188 -9.70 0.89 6.74
CA ASN A 188 -10.48 0.28 7.81
C ASN A 188 -11.40 -0.79 7.21
N PRO A 189 -11.28 -2.07 7.62
CA PRO A 189 -12.16 -3.13 7.13
C PRO A 189 -13.55 -3.13 7.78
N GLU A 190 -13.76 -2.37 8.86
CA GLU A 190 -15.07 -2.24 9.48
C GLU A 190 -16.06 -1.53 8.55
N SER A 191 -17.32 -1.99 8.58
CA SER A 191 -18.39 -1.33 7.84
C SER A 191 -18.68 0.05 8.44
N GLN A 192 -18.78 1.08 7.59
CA GLN A 192 -19.21 2.41 8.05
C GLN A 192 -20.62 2.29 8.65
N LYS A 193 -20.76 2.73 9.90
CA LYS A 193 -22.05 2.82 10.61
C LYS A 193 -22.87 4.00 10.13
#